data_AF-P0DQE5-F1
#
_entry.id   AF-P0DQE5-F1
#
_cell.length_a   1.000
_cell.length_b   1.000
_cell.length_c   1.000
_cell.angle_alpha   90.00
_cell.angle_beta   90.00
_cell.angle_gamma   90.00
#
_symmetry.space_group_name_H-M   'P 1'
#
loop_
_entity.id
_entity.type
_entity.pdbx_description
1 polymer ?
#
loop_
_entity_poly.entity_id
_entity_poly.type
_entity_poly.pdbx_seq_one_letter_code
_entity_poly.pdbx_strand_id
1 'polypeptide(L)'
;MKSFFVVFAIVFQATLVALSLAADADDGQCINTTAVVEYFNPFIQECCPNEEPPSRDCVTCGLKGAGLVVTEDGKEMFDFDKYRRKLRGRIIRNERLIYRSLRECCRRRLCEAEPTFTCFHDKVKEQCPGDRTTSLLRSPLKDLPLRSPSC
;
A
#
# COMPACT_ATOMS: atom_id res chain seq x y z
N MET A 1 22.00 51.75 11.11
CA MET A 1 21.29 50.68 10.35
C MET A 1 21.84 49.29 10.71
N LYS A 2 21.90 48.96 12.01
CA LYS A 2 22.38 47.68 12.58
C LYS A 2 21.32 47.20 13.57
N SER A 3 20.23 46.60 13.11
CA SER A 3 19.36 45.81 14.02
C SER A 3 18.22 45.00 13.39
N PHE A 4 18.05 44.97 12.06
CA PHE A 4 16.92 44.23 11.45
C PHE A 4 17.28 42.88 10.81
N PHE A 5 18.56 42.57 10.58
CA PHE A 5 18.95 41.35 9.84
C PHE A 5 18.89 40.05 10.64
N VAL A 6 18.88 40.10 11.98
CA VAL A 6 18.97 38.86 12.79
C VAL A 6 17.64 38.10 12.84
N VAL A 7 16.50 38.79 12.77
CA VAL A 7 15.18 38.11 12.86
C VAL A 7 14.87 37.28 11.61
N PHE A 8 15.34 37.69 10.43
CA PHE A 8 15.15 36.92 9.19
C PHE A 8 15.88 35.58 9.19
N ALA A 9 17.02 35.47 9.89
CA ALA A 9 17.79 34.23 9.97
C ALA A 9 17.08 33.14 10.79
N ILE A 10 16.30 33.52 11.81
CA ILE A 10 15.58 32.57 12.68
C ILE A 10 14.37 32.00 11.95
N VAL A 11 13.65 32.81 11.16
CA VAL A 11 12.53 32.33 10.35
C VAL A 11 13.01 31.35 9.27
N PHE A 12 14.21 31.56 8.71
CA PHE A 12 14.78 30.65 7.70
C PHE A 12 15.21 29.29 8.27
N GLN A 13 15.65 29.23 9.53
CA GLN A 13 15.97 27.96 10.20
C GLN A 13 14.72 27.16 10.58
N ALA A 14 13.60 27.80 10.93
CA ALA A 14 12.35 27.09 11.19
C ALA A 14 11.80 26.38 9.93
N THR A 15 11.96 26.99 8.75
CA THR A 15 11.53 26.37 7.48
C THR A 15 12.37 25.14 7.11
N LEU A 16 13.66 25.09 7.48
CA LEU A 16 14.54 23.95 7.23
C LEU A 16 14.21 22.73 8.11
N VAL A 17 13.79 22.95 9.36
CA VAL A 17 13.35 21.86 10.25
C VAL A 17 12.02 21.25 9.76
N ALA A 18 11.11 22.07 9.23
CA ALA A 18 9.89 21.57 8.59
C ALA A 18 10.19 20.77 7.30
N LEU A 19 11.24 21.13 6.56
CA LEU A 19 11.67 20.38 5.38
C LEU A 19 12.25 18.99 5.74
N SER A 20 12.83 18.88 6.93
CA SER A 20 13.39 17.61 7.42
C SER A 20 12.29 16.64 7.87
N LEU A 21 11.19 17.14 8.45
CA LEU A 21 10.06 16.31 8.88
C LEU A 21 9.16 15.83 7.72
N ALA A 22 9.17 16.54 6.58
CA ALA A 22 8.54 16.04 5.35
C ALA A 22 9.31 14.89 4.69
N ALA A 23 10.49 14.52 5.18
CA ALA A 23 11.23 13.34 4.72
C ALA A 23 10.68 12.02 5.32
N ASP A 24 9.81 12.07 6.33
CA ASP A 24 9.26 10.88 7.00
C ASP A 24 7.80 10.56 6.65
N ALA A 25 7.20 11.25 5.68
CA ALA A 25 6.05 10.72 4.96
C ALA A 25 6.60 9.77 3.88
N ASP A 26 6.75 8.49 4.22
CA ASP A 26 7.26 7.41 3.35
C ASP A 26 6.24 7.11 2.23
N ASP A 27 5.98 8.10 1.39
CA ASP A 27 5.31 7.96 0.11
C ASP A 27 6.24 7.11 -0.74
N GLY A 28 5.87 5.86 -1.02
CA GLY A 28 6.68 4.99 -1.88
C GLY A 28 7.14 5.73 -3.15
N GLN A 29 8.41 5.55 -3.53
CA GLN A 29 9.00 6.12 -4.74
C GLN A 29 8.22 5.78 -6.03
N CYS A 30 7.57 4.62 -6.07
CA CYS A 30 6.78 4.17 -7.22
C CYS A 30 5.29 4.19 -6.95
N ILE A 31 4.82 3.68 -5.81
CA ILE A 31 3.40 3.64 -5.47
C ILE A 31 3.17 4.52 -4.24
N ASN A 32 2.16 5.38 -4.30
CA ASN A 32 1.68 6.12 -3.12
C ASN A 32 1.01 5.11 -2.16
N THR A 33 1.83 4.51 -1.30
CA THR A 33 1.44 3.54 -0.27
C THR A 33 0.38 4.12 0.64
N THR A 34 0.52 5.38 1.06
CA THR A 34 -0.47 6.13 1.86
C THR A 34 -1.84 6.13 1.19
N ALA A 35 -1.94 6.56 -0.08
CA ALA A 35 -3.19 6.63 -0.82
C ALA A 35 -3.80 5.24 -1.15
N VAL A 36 -2.97 4.19 -1.17
CA VAL A 36 -3.42 2.80 -1.27
C VAL A 36 -4.02 2.34 0.07
N VAL A 37 -3.33 2.62 1.19
CA VAL A 37 -3.80 2.30 2.56
C VAL A 37 -5.10 3.02 2.87
N GLU A 38 -5.15 4.34 2.67
CA GLU A 38 -6.36 5.15 2.88
C GLU A 38 -7.56 4.65 2.07
N TYR A 39 -7.31 4.11 0.87
CA TYR A 39 -8.36 3.54 0.05
C TYR A 39 -8.91 2.23 0.65
N PHE A 40 -8.06 1.36 1.19
CA PHE A 40 -8.50 0.07 1.74
C PHE A 40 -8.96 0.14 3.19
N ASN A 41 -8.47 1.11 3.97
CA ASN A 41 -8.73 1.21 5.40
C ASN A 41 -10.23 1.19 5.74
N PRO A 42 -11.14 1.91 5.05
CA PRO A 42 -12.57 1.84 5.36
C PRO A 42 -13.15 0.42 5.23
N PHE A 43 -12.70 -0.36 4.25
CA PHE A 43 -13.16 -1.74 4.07
C PHE A 43 -12.58 -2.68 5.14
N ILE A 44 -11.34 -2.45 5.55
CA ILE A 44 -10.70 -3.21 6.64
C ILE A 44 -11.39 -2.89 7.98
N GLN A 45 -11.67 -1.62 8.24
CA GLN A 45 -12.38 -1.16 9.45
C GLN A 45 -13.83 -1.62 9.48
N GLU A 46 -14.50 -1.77 8.34
CA GLU A 46 -15.83 -2.40 8.28
C GLU A 46 -15.78 -3.85 8.78
N CYS A 47 -14.70 -4.58 8.46
CA CYS A 47 -14.50 -5.95 8.93
C CYS A 47 -14.02 -6.03 10.39
N CYS A 48 -13.11 -5.15 10.78
CA CYS A 48 -12.42 -5.17 12.07
C CYS A 48 -12.19 -3.74 12.60
N PRO A 49 -13.25 -3.08 13.12
CA PRO A 49 -13.22 -1.65 13.45
C PRO A 49 -12.29 -1.28 14.62
N ASN A 50 -11.84 -2.26 15.41
CA ASN A 50 -11.08 -2.05 16.63
C ASN A 50 -9.72 -2.78 16.62
N GLU A 51 -9.31 -3.30 15.46
CA GLU A 51 -8.09 -4.11 15.35
C GLU A 51 -6.94 -3.31 14.75
N GLU A 52 -5.96 -2.97 15.59
CA GLU A 52 -4.77 -2.22 15.18
C GLU A 52 -3.49 -2.85 15.77
N PRO A 53 -2.57 -3.36 14.92
CA PRO A 53 -2.66 -3.47 13.47
C PRO A 53 -3.69 -4.54 13.03
N PRO A 54 -4.30 -4.41 11.83
CA PRO A 54 -5.28 -5.39 11.35
C PRO A 54 -4.64 -6.77 11.12
N SER A 55 -5.30 -7.84 11.55
CA SER A 55 -4.88 -9.21 11.21
C SER A 55 -5.04 -9.53 9.74
N ARG A 56 -4.42 -10.65 9.34
CA ARG A 56 -4.55 -11.27 8.02
C ARG A 56 -6.01 -11.37 7.59
N ASP A 57 -6.88 -11.85 8.47
CA ASP A 57 -8.29 -12.08 8.15
C ASP A 57 -9.03 -10.76 7.93
N CYS A 58 -8.69 -9.71 8.69
CA CYS A 58 -9.24 -8.36 8.50
C CYS A 58 -8.83 -7.77 7.16
N VAL A 59 -7.56 -7.92 6.77
CA VAL A 59 -7.12 -7.40 5.47
C VAL A 59 -7.75 -8.20 4.32
N THR A 60 -7.80 -9.53 4.42
CA THR A 60 -8.49 -10.38 3.44
C THR A 60 -9.97 -10.01 3.32
N CYS A 61 -10.64 -9.78 4.44
CA CYS A 61 -12.02 -9.32 4.47
C CYS A 61 -12.17 -7.94 3.80
N GLY A 62 -11.30 -6.97 4.12
CA GLY A 62 -11.30 -5.66 3.49
C GLY A 62 -11.03 -5.71 1.98
N LEU A 63 -10.14 -6.60 1.53
CA LEU A 63 -9.90 -6.84 0.10
C LEU A 63 -11.12 -7.47 -0.59
N LYS A 64 -11.88 -8.33 0.10
CA LYS A 64 -13.16 -8.86 -0.37
C LYS A 64 -14.25 -7.79 -0.40
N GLY A 65 -14.32 -6.92 0.60
CA GLY A 65 -15.24 -5.77 0.64
C GLY A 65 -14.95 -4.75 -0.48
N ALA A 66 -13.68 -4.50 -0.77
CA ALA A 66 -13.25 -3.74 -1.95
C ALA A 66 -13.49 -4.52 -3.27
N GLY A 67 -13.82 -5.81 -3.17
CA GLY A 67 -14.02 -6.82 -4.21
C GLY A 67 -12.82 -7.04 -5.13
N LEU A 68 -11.62 -6.85 -4.59
CA LEU A 68 -10.36 -7.25 -5.24
C LEU A 68 -10.11 -8.73 -5.11
N VAL A 69 -10.58 -9.32 -4.02
CA VAL A 69 -10.63 -10.76 -3.82
C VAL A 69 -12.08 -11.19 -3.96
N VAL A 70 -12.32 -12.13 -4.85
CA VAL A 70 -13.62 -12.80 -5.04
C VAL A 70 -13.47 -14.27 -4.68
N THR A 71 -14.54 -14.89 -4.18
CA THR A 71 -14.53 -16.33 -3.93
C THR A 71 -15.10 -17.05 -5.14
N GLU A 72 -14.31 -17.92 -5.77
CA GLU A 72 -14.71 -18.77 -6.90
C GLU A 72 -14.41 -20.22 -6.53
N ASP A 73 -15.40 -21.12 -6.60
CA ASP A 73 -15.26 -22.53 -6.22
C ASP A 73 -14.61 -22.76 -4.83
N GLY A 74 -14.90 -21.86 -3.88
CA GLY A 74 -14.33 -21.88 -2.52
C GLY A 74 -12.90 -21.35 -2.40
N LYS A 75 -12.29 -20.85 -3.48
CA LYS A 75 -10.94 -20.28 -3.50
C LYS A 75 -10.96 -18.76 -3.60
N GLU A 76 -9.94 -18.13 -2.99
CA GLU A 76 -9.74 -16.69 -3.06
C GLU A 76 -9.02 -16.30 -4.35
N MET A 77 -9.75 -15.63 -5.22
CA MET A 77 -9.30 -15.19 -6.53
C MET A 77 -9.12 -13.68 -6.56
N PHE A 78 -7.96 -13.22 -7.01
CA PHE A 78 -7.63 -11.83 -7.24
C PHE A 78 -8.17 -11.35 -8.60
N ASP A 79 -8.93 -10.25 -8.59
CA ASP A 79 -9.41 -9.55 -9.79
C ASP A 79 -8.39 -8.51 -10.26
N PHE A 80 -7.64 -8.89 -11.30
CA PHE A 80 -6.62 -8.06 -11.93
C PHE A 80 -7.17 -6.72 -12.44
N ASP A 81 -8.31 -6.74 -13.13
CA ASP A 81 -8.87 -5.55 -13.76
C ASP A 81 -9.36 -4.56 -12.71
N LYS A 82 -9.98 -5.07 -11.64
CA LYS A 82 -10.43 -4.22 -10.54
C LYS A 82 -9.23 -3.63 -9.80
N TYR A 83 -8.22 -4.43 -9.48
CA TYR A 83 -7.02 -3.94 -8.80
C TYR A 83 -6.28 -2.89 -9.63
N ARG A 84 -6.09 -3.15 -10.93
CA ARG A 84 -5.49 -2.20 -11.87
C ARG A 84 -6.25 -0.87 -11.88
N ARG A 85 -7.59 -0.89 -11.90
CA ARG A 85 -8.41 0.33 -11.83
C ARG A 85 -8.23 1.07 -10.50
N LYS A 86 -8.01 0.36 -9.39
CA LYS A 86 -7.77 0.97 -8.07
C LYS A 86 -6.35 1.51 -7.92
N LEU A 87 -5.35 0.90 -8.55
CA LEU A 87 -4.00 1.46 -8.61
C LEU A 87 -3.88 2.72 -9.48
N ARG A 88 -4.80 2.92 -10.43
CA ARG A 88 -4.78 4.10 -11.31
C ARG A 88 -4.84 5.39 -10.48
N GLY A 89 -3.90 6.30 -10.75
CA GLY A 89 -3.77 7.58 -10.02
C GLY A 89 -3.03 7.46 -8.67
N ARG A 90 -2.65 6.25 -8.25
CA ARG A 90 -1.84 5.99 -7.04
C ARG A 90 -0.40 5.61 -7.36
N ILE A 91 -0.05 5.48 -8.63
CA ILE A 91 1.32 5.22 -9.07
C ILE A 91 2.01 6.56 -9.31
N ILE A 92 3.08 6.83 -8.56
CA ILE A 92 3.86 8.07 -8.60
C ILE A 92 4.89 8.00 -9.74
N ARG A 93 5.56 6.86 -9.94
CA ARG A 93 6.58 6.66 -10.98
C ARG A 93 6.53 5.25 -11.55
N ASN A 94 7.18 5.06 -12.70
CA ASN A 94 7.32 3.75 -13.33
C ASN A 94 5.99 3.04 -13.65
N GLU A 95 4.90 3.78 -13.91
CA GLU A 95 3.55 3.23 -14.12
C GLU A 95 3.49 2.06 -15.11
N ARG A 96 4.15 2.19 -16.27
CA ARG A 96 4.21 1.11 -17.25
C ARG A 96 4.87 -0.16 -16.70
N LEU A 97 5.90 0.01 -15.86
CA LEU A 97 6.63 -1.09 -15.25
C LEU A 97 5.78 -1.74 -14.14
N ILE A 98 5.14 -0.95 -13.29
CA ILE A 98 4.22 -1.45 -12.25
C ILE A 98 3.08 -2.26 -12.86
N TYR A 99 2.42 -1.78 -13.91
CA TYR A 99 1.38 -2.57 -14.58
C TYR A 99 1.94 -3.80 -15.31
N ARG A 100 3.17 -3.75 -15.81
CA ARG A 100 3.84 -4.92 -16.38
C ARG A 100 4.06 -5.98 -15.30
N SER A 101 4.58 -5.59 -14.14
CA SER A 101 4.76 -6.47 -12.97
C SER A 101 3.44 -7.11 -12.54
N LEU A 102 2.37 -6.32 -12.48
CA LEU A 102 1.05 -6.85 -12.15
C LEU A 102 0.57 -7.91 -13.17
N ARG A 103 0.79 -7.65 -14.46
CA ARG A 103 0.40 -8.57 -15.54
C ARG A 103 1.27 -9.83 -15.60
N GLU A 104 2.54 -9.72 -15.23
CA GLU A 104 3.44 -10.87 -15.11
C GLU A 104 2.96 -11.83 -14.01
N CYS A 105 2.49 -11.28 -12.88
CA CYS A 105 1.98 -12.05 -11.75
C CYS A 105 0.57 -12.59 -11.97
N CYS A 106 -0.28 -11.86 -12.70
CA CYS A 106 -1.61 -12.32 -13.09
C CYS A 106 -1.87 -12.03 -14.58
N ARG A 107 -1.71 -13.08 -15.39
CA ARG A 107 -1.91 -13.00 -16.86
C ARG A 107 -3.38 -13.10 -17.28
N ARG A 108 -4.25 -13.52 -16.37
CA ARG A 108 -5.69 -13.72 -16.58
C ARG A 108 -6.47 -12.61 -15.87
N ARG A 109 -7.78 -12.57 -16.08
CA ARG A 109 -8.66 -11.66 -15.31
C ARG A 109 -8.70 -12.04 -13.83
N LEU A 110 -8.78 -13.34 -13.54
CA LEU A 110 -8.78 -13.91 -12.20
C LEU A 110 -7.57 -14.83 -12.02
N CYS A 111 -6.86 -14.69 -10.90
CA CYS A 111 -5.72 -15.52 -10.49
C CYS A 111 -5.84 -15.82 -9.00
N GLU A 112 -5.16 -16.86 -8.49
CA GLU A 112 -5.14 -17.10 -7.04
C GLU A 112 -4.58 -15.88 -6.29
N ALA A 113 -5.25 -15.44 -5.23
CA ALA A 113 -4.96 -14.16 -4.60
C ALA A 113 -3.59 -14.13 -3.92
N GLU A 114 -3.32 -15.09 -3.03
CA GLU A 114 -2.08 -15.14 -2.25
C GLU A 114 -0.80 -15.15 -3.10
N PRO A 115 -0.67 -16.03 -4.11
CA PRO A 115 0.51 -16.03 -4.98
C PRO A 115 0.62 -14.74 -5.80
N THR A 116 -0.51 -14.18 -6.24
CA THR A 116 -0.53 -12.97 -7.07
C THR A 116 -0.05 -11.74 -6.29
N PHE A 117 -0.57 -11.51 -5.08
CA PHE A 117 -0.12 -10.40 -4.24
C PHE A 117 1.35 -10.54 -3.85
N THR A 118 1.78 -11.76 -3.49
CA THR A 118 3.17 -12.03 -3.14
C THR A 118 4.11 -11.75 -4.32
N CYS A 119 3.80 -12.27 -5.51
CA CYS A 119 4.58 -12.00 -6.72
C CYS A 119 4.63 -10.50 -7.04
N PHE A 120 3.48 -9.82 -6.99
CA PHE A 120 3.41 -8.40 -7.33
C PHE A 120 4.23 -7.55 -6.37
N HIS A 121 4.13 -7.84 -5.07
CA HIS A 121 4.95 -7.23 -4.04
C HIS A 121 6.45 -7.36 -4.33
N ASP A 122 6.91 -8.58 -4.59
CA ASP A 122 8.33 -8.85 -4.77
C ASP A 122 8.87 -8.13 -6.01
N LYS A 123 8.06 -8.05 -7.07
CA LYS A 123 8.38 -7.26 -8.27
C LYS A 123 8.43 -5.76 -8.01
N VAL A 124 7.49 -5.22 -7.23
CA VAL A 124 7.53 -3.80 -6.85
C VAL A 124 8.77 -3.51 -6.01
N LYS A 125 9.10 -4.35 -5.04
CA LYS A 125 10.30 -4.20 -4.20
C LYS A 125 11.60 -4.25 -5.02
N GLU A 126 11.69 -5.14 -6.01
CA GLU A 126 12.84 -5.23 -6.91
C GLU A 126 13.03 -3.94 -7.73
N GLN A 127 11.91 -3.36 -8.20
CA GLN A 127 11.92 -2.19 -9.09
C GLN A 127 11.98 -0.86 -8.34
N CYS A 128 11.51 -0.87 -7.10
CA CYS A 128 11.31 0.29 -6.25
C CYS A 128 11.84 -0.06 -4.86
N PRO A 129 13.17 -0.24 -4.72
CA PRO A 129 13.77 -0.68 -3.45
C PRO A 129 13.57 0.32 -2.30
N GLY A 130 13.22 1.57 -2.62
CA GLY A 130 12.86 2.59 -1.64
C GLY A 130 11.39 2.61 -1.24
N ASP A 131 10.48 1.92 -1.96
CA ASP A 131 9.12 1.74 -1.48
C ASP A 131 9.20 0.73 -0.34
N ARG A 132 9.06 1.21 0.91
CA ARG A 132 8.55 0.34 1.96
C ARG A 132 7.08 0.09 1.61
N THR A 133 6.85 -0.82 0.69
CA THR A 133 5.53 -1.39 0.42
C THR A 133 4.94 -1.79 1.76
N THR A 134 4.01 -0.96 2.25
CA THR A 134 3.29 -1.24 3.49
C THR A 134 2.64 -2.61 3.35
N SER A 135 2.39 -3.25 4.48
CA SER A 135 1.83 -4.61 4.62
C SER A 135 0.62 -4.93 3.71
N LEU A 136 -0.04 -3.92 3.13
CA LEU A 136 -1.14 -4.07 2.17
C LEU A 136 -0.72 -4.40 0.73
N LEU A 137 0.47 -3.95 0.30
CA LEU A 137 1.05 -4.36 -0.98
C LEU A 137 1.80 -5.68 -0.85
N ARG A 138 2.40 -5.95 0.32
CA ARG A 138 2.74 -7.31 0.72
C ARG A 138 1.46 -8.11 0.70
N SER A 139 1.54 -9.39 0.33
CA SER A 139 0.46 -10.29 0.69
C SER A 139 0.22 -10.10 2.20
N PRO A 140 -0.98 -9.68 2.64
CA PRO A 140 -1.31 -9.61 4.06
C PRO A 140 -1.11 -10.98 4.75
N LEU A 141 -0.96 -12.01 3.94
CA LEU A 141 -0.92 -13.41 4.27
C LEU A 141 0.45 -13.88 4.78
N LYS A 142 1.56 -13.16 4.50
CA LYS A 142 2.93 -13.64 4.78
C LYS A 142 3.57 -13.09 6.06
N ASP A 143 3.37 -11.82 6.40
CA ASP A 143 4.10 -11.15 7.50
C ASP A 143 3.22 -10.69 8.67
N LEU A 144 1.90 -10.85 8.60
CA LEU A 144 1.04 -10.63 9.77
C LEU A 144 1.14 -11.85 10.68
N PRO A 145 1.37 -11.69 12.00
CA PRO A 145 1.41 -12.83 12.89
C PRO A 145 0.11 -13.62 12.71
N LEU A 146 0.25 -14.91 12.42
CA LEU A 146 -0.84 -15.87 12.48
C LEU A 146 -1.31 -15.92 13.94
N ARG A 147 -2.11 -14.94 14.37
CA ARG A 147 -2.95 -15.16 15.53
C ARG A 147 -4.05 -16.08 15.04
N SER A 148 -3.88 -17.37 15.35
CA SER A 148 -4.91 -18.37 15.16
C SER A 148 -6.20 -17.88 15.80
N PRO A 149 -7.33 -17.81 15.06
CA PRO A 149 -8.62 -17.56 15.70
C PRO A 149 -8.85 -18.66 16.73
N SER A 150 -8.86 -18.25 17.99
CA SER A 150 -9.29 -19.07 19.11
C SER A 150 -10.76 -18.76 19.32
N CYS A 151 -11.66 -19.24 18.45
CA CYS A 151 -13.12 -19.24 18.65
C CYS A 151 -13.78 -20.16 17.62
#